data_AF-A0A2Z2MK40-F1
#
_entry.id   AF-A0A2Z2MK40-F1
#
_cell.length_a   1.000
_cell.length_b   1.000
_cell.length_c   1.000
_cell.angle_alpha   90.00
_cell.angle_beta   90.00
_cell.angle_gamma   90.00
#
_symmetry.space_group_name_H-M   'P 1'
#
loop_
_entity.id
_entity.type
_entity.pdbx_description
1 polymer ?
#
loop_
_entity_poly.entity_id
_entity_poly.type
_entity_poly.pdbx_seq_one_letter_code
_entity_poly.pdbx_strand_id
1 'polypeptide(L)'
;MKLGIRRSNDIGAEGTINEYQVPIKGFLLRGHHLKGIYIEDGLLPVDEDLPRDVNEDIIRGSVKKILLVREVIKGSLRLIEAYINDDGRRWLVHRAPVTSREGK
;
A
#
# COMPACT_ATOMS: atom_id res chain seq x y z
N MET A 1 3.67 -2.96 19.81
CA MET A 1 4.37 -2.10 18.83
C MET A 1 3.52 -0.87 18.62
N LYS A 2 4.05 0.34 18.86
CA LYS A 2 3.29 1.60 18.78
C LYS A 2 3.20 2.00 17.30
N LEU A 3 2.02 1.95 16.68
CA LEU A 3 1.80 2.52 15.34
C LEU A 3 2.10 4.02 15.42
N GLY A 4 3.21 4.45 14.83
CA GLY A 4 3.56 5.87 14.72
C GLY A 4 2.73 6.51 13.62
N ILE A 5 1.63 7.16 13.99
CA ILE A 5 0.85 8.01 13.07
C ILE A 5 1.67 9.28 12.84
N ARG A 6 2.36 9.40 11.70
CA ARG A 6 2.93 10.68 11.26
C ARG A 6 1.91 11.39 10.39
N ARG A 7 1.35 12.49 10.90
CA ARG A 7 0.61 13.47 10.09
C ARG A 7 1.62 14.40 9.43
N SER A 8 1.72 14.36 8.11
CA SER A 8 2.47 15.33 7.31
C SER A 8 1.46 16.19 6.56
N ASN A 9 1.39 17.48 6.88
CA ASN A 9 0.45 18.41 6.27
C ASN A 9 1.15 19.15 5.13
N ASP A 10 1.23 18.55 3.95
CA ASP A 10 1.79 19.20 2.75
C ASP A 10 0.66 19.86 1.95
N ILE A 11 0.66 21.19 1.91
CA ILE A 11 -0.40 22.02 1.33
C ILE A 11 -0.03 22.32 -0.12
N GLY A 12 -0.40 21.39 -1.00
CA GLY A 12 -0.58 21.56 -2.44
C GLY A 12 -1.85 20.81 -2.85
N ALA A 13 -2.37 21.01 -4.06
CA ALA A 13 -3.63 20.42 -4.53
C ALA A 13 -3.69 18.86 -4.48
N GLU A 14 -2.57 18.21 -4.15
CA GLU A 14 -2.46 16.82 -3.73
C GLU A 14 -1.74 16.76 -2.38
N GLY A 15 -2.44 16.29 -1.34
CA GLY A 15 -1.92 16.23 0.03
C GLY A 15 -2.08 14.84 0.63
N THR A 16 -1.03 14.34 1.30
CA THR A 16 -1.15 13.12 2.11
C THR A 16 -1.78 13.49 3.45
N ILE A 17 -2.94 12.93 3.77
CA ILE A 17 -3.65 13.20 5.03
C ILE A 17 -3.02 12.38 6.16
N ASN A 18 -2.88 11.08 5.93
CA ASN A 18 -2.39 10.12 6.90
C ASN A 18 -1.48 9.10 6.21
N GLU A 19 -0.47 8.65 6.94
CA GLU A 19 0.43 7.57 6.52
C GLU A 19 0.62 6.60 7.69
N TYR A 20 0.56 5.30 7.39
CA TYR A 20 0.80 4.24 8.37
C TYR A 20 1.43 3.01 7.72
N GLN A 21 2.07 2.20 8.55
CA GLN A 21 2.74 0.96 8.12
C GLN A 21 1.94 -0.24 8.61
N VAL A 22 1.72 -1.19 7.70
CA VAL A 22 0.99 -2.43 7.95
C VAL A 22 1.93 -3.62 7.74
N PRO A 23 2.09 -4.52 8.72
CA PRO A 23 2.90 -5.72 8.55
C PRO A 23 2.32 -6.65 7.48
N ILE A 24 3.17 -7.13 6.59
CA ILE A 24 2.81 -8.15 5.59
C ILE A 24 3.00 -9.54 6.20
N LYS A 25 1.94 -10.35 6.17
CA LYS A 25 1.95 -11.75 6.61
C LYS A 25 2.41 -12.69 5.49
N GLY A 26 2.09 -12.37 4.25
CA GLY A 26 2.48 -13.16 3.08
C GLY A 26 2.09 -12.53 1.75
N PHE A 27 2.48 -13.17 0.66
CA PHE A 27 2.20 -12.73 -0.70
C PHE A 27 1.43 -13.81 -1.45
N LEU A 28 0.42 -13.41 -2.21
CA LEU A 28 -0.29 -14.26 -3.15
C LEU A 28 0.30 -14.04 -4.55
N LEU A 29 0.88 -15.11 -5.09
CA LEU A 29 1.47 -15.11 -6.43
C LEU A 29 0.60 -15.93 -7.38
N ARG A 30 0.45 -15.46 -8.62
CA ARG A 30 -0.07 -16.25 -9.74
C ARG A 30 0.98 -16.25 -10.85
N GLY A 31 1.65 -17.39 -11.03
CA GLY A 31 2.86 -17.45 -11.86
C GLY A 31 3.96 -16.57 -11.24
N HIS A 32 4.56 -15.71 -12.05
CA HIS A 32 5.61 -14.77 -11.61
C HIS A 32 5.06 -13.37 -11.26
N HIS A 33 3.76 -13.24 -11.02
CA HIS A 33 3.13 -11.95 -10.74
C HIS A 33 2.49 -11.93 -9.36
N LEU A 34 2.73 -10.85 -8.62
CA LEU A 34 1.99 -10.53 -7.40
C LEU A 34 0.53 -10.24 -7.74
N LYS A 35 -0.39 -10.90 -7.02
CA LYS A 35 -1.84 -10.71 -7.16
C LYS A 35 -2.54 -10.32 -5.87
N GLY A 36 -1.87 -10.49 -4.73
CA GLY A 36 -2.40 -9.99 -3.47
C GLY A 36 -1.39 -10.04 -2.34
N ILE A 37 -1.69 -9.30 -1.29
CA ILE A 37 -0.84 -9.17 -0.10
C ILE A 37 -1.69 -9.53 1.11
N TYR A 38 -1.26 -10.55 1.86
CA TYR A 38 -1.90 -10.92 3.12
C TYR A 38 -1.44 -9.98 4.22
N ILE A 39 -2.38 -9.29 4.83
CA ILE A 39 -2.23 -8.48 6.04
C ILE A 39 -3.08 -9.06 7.16
N GLU A 40 -3.04 -8.47 8.36
CA GLU A 40 -3.79 -8.97 9.51
C GLU A 40 -5.31 -8.98 9.26
N ASP A 41 -5.84 -7.94 8.60
CA ASP A 41 -7.27 -7.80 8.31
C ASP A 41 -7.73 -8.53 7.04
N GLY A 42 -6.86 -9.30 6.38
CA GLY A 42 -7.22 -10.13 5.21
C GLY A 42 -6.30 -9.97 4.00
N LEU A 43 -6.87 -10.20 2.82
CA LEU A 43 -6.15 -10.14 1.54
C LEU A 43 -6.40 -8.79 0.86
N LEU A 44 -5.33 -8.01 0.67
CA LEU A 44 -5.35 -6.83 -0.18
C LEU A 44 -5.09 -7.26 -1.63
N PRO A 45 -6.02 -7.02 -2.57
CA PRO A 45 -5.76 -7.28 -3.98
C PRO A 45 -4.67 -6.36 -4.51
N VAL A 46 -3.85 -6.88 -5.43
CA VAL A 46 -2.87 -6.07 -6.17
C VAL A 46 -3.43 -5.80 -7.56
N ASP A 47 -3.73 -4.54 -7.83
CA ASP A 47 -4.37 -4.10 -9.08
C ASP A 47 -3.36 -3.52 -10.08
N GLU A 48 -2.14 -3.23 -9.61
CA GLU A 48 -1.05 -2.66 -10.40
C GLU A 48 -0.04 -3.75 -10.76
N ASP A 49 0.39 -3.80 -12.02
CA ASP A 49 1.46 -4.70 -12.44
C ASP A 49 2.83 -4.15 -12.01
N LEU A 50 3.51 -4.92 -11.17
CA LEU A 50 4.85 -4.58 -10.70
C LEU A 50 5.92 -4.88 -11.76
N PRO A 51 7.02 -4.11 -11.78
CA PRO A 51 8.20 -4.46 -12.54
C PRO A 51 8.69 -5.90 -12.27
N ARG A 52 9.29 -6.52 -13.28
CA ARG A 52 9.70 -7.94 -13.20
C ARG A 52 10.70 -8.19 -12.08
N ASP A 53 11.70 -7.33 -11.94
CA ASP A 53 12.71 -7.38 -10.87
C ASP A 53 12.06 -7.36 -9.49
N VAL A 54 11.06 -6.50 -9.28
CA VAL A 54 10.32 -6.44 -8.02
C VAL A 54 9.57 -7.75 -7.74
N ASN A 55 8.90 -8.31 -8.74
CA ASN A 55 8.23 -9.61 -8.56
C ASN A 55 9.24 -10.73 -8.22
N GLU A 56 10.40 -10.74 -8.87
CA GLU A 56 11.47 -11.70 -8.59
C GLU A 56 12.01 -11.55 -7.16
N ASP A 57 12.18 -10.31 -6.67
CA ASP A 57 12.61 -10.04 -5.30
C ASP A 57 11.57 -10.48 -4.26
N ILE A 58 10.27 -10.33 -4.57
CA ILE A 58 9.17 -10.84 -3.73
C ILE A 58 9.23 -12.36 -3.65
N ILE A 59 9.39 -13.03 -4.81
CA ILE A 59 9.49 -14.49 -4.90
C ILE A 59 10.70 -15.01 -4.11
N ARG A 60 11.83 -14.31 -4.18
CA ARG A 60 13.06 -14.63 -3.44
C ARG A 60 12.99 -14.30 -1.95
N GLY A 61 11.95 -13.59 -1.51
CA GLY A 61 11.80 -13.15 -0.13
C GLY A 61 12.77 -12.02 0.27
N SER A 62 13.30 -11.31 -0.73
CA SER A 62 14.25 -10.19 -0.53
C SER A 62 13.54 -8.87 -0.20
N VAL A 63 12.25 -8.76 -0.51
CA VAL A 63 11.44 -7.57 -0.21
C VAL A 63 11.04 -7.50 1.25
N LYS A 64 11.12 -6.29 1.83
CA LYS A 64 10.64 -6.00 3.20
C LYS A 64 9.15 -6.33 3.34
N LYS A 65 8.80 -6.99 4.45
CA LYS A 65 7.42 -7.36 4.78
C LYS A 65 6.65 -6.23 5.46
N ILE A 66 6.73 -5.02 4.92
CA ILE A 66 6.02 -3.84 5.41
C ILE A 66 5.33 -3.16 4.23
N LEU A 67 4.02 -2.99 4.36
CA LEU A 67 3.20 -2.25 3.42
C LEU A 67 3.02 -0.82 3.95
N LEU A 68 3.29 0.17 3.12
CA LEU A 68 3.03 1.57 3.43
C LEU A 68 1.65 1.93 2.90
N VAL A 69 0.74 2.34 3.77
CA VAL A 69 -0.61 2.75 3.38
C VAL A 69 -0.75 4.24 3.62
N ARG A 70 -1.28 4.93 2.62
CA ARG A 70 -1.45 6.38 2.59
C ARG A 70 -2.89 6.70 2.29
N GLU A 71 -3.41 7.65 3.04
CA GLU A 71 -4.65 8.32 2.70
C GLU A 71 -4.28 9.66 2.06
N VAL A 72 -4.73 9.87 0.82
CA VAL A 72 -4.36 11.04 0.01
C VAL A 72 -5.61 11.73 -0.51
N ILE A 73 -5.53 13.06 -0.66
CA ILE A 73 -6.51 13.85 -1.42
C ILE A 73 -5.89 14.15 -2.78
N LYS A 74 -6.60 13.82 -3.85
CA LYS A 74 -6.27 14.23 -5.22
C LYS A 74 -7.46 14.95 -5.83
N GLY A 75 -7.37 16.27 -5.93
CA GLY A 75 -8.52 17.10 -6.30
C GLY A 75 -9.66 16.96 -5.28
N SER A 76 -10.85 16.56 -5.74
CA SER A 76 -12.01 16.29 -4.87
C SER A 76 -12.11 14.85 -4.37
N LEU A 77 -11.15 13.99 -4.70
CA LEU A 77 -11.18 12.57 -4.38
C LEU A 77 -10.28 12.25 -3.19
N ARG A 78 -10.83 11.48 -2.25
CA ARG A 78 -10.09 10.90 -1.13
C ARG A 78 -9.79 9.43 -1.45
N LEU A 79 -8.52 9.05 -1.43
CA LEU A 79 -8.06 7.73 -1.86
C LEU A 79 -7.21 7.08 -0.75
N ILE A 80 -7.30 5.76 -0.67
CA ILE A 80 -6.30 4.92 -0.03
C ILE A 80 -5.35 4.41 -1.11
N GLU A 81 -4.06 4.60 -0.90
CA GLU A 81 -2.99 4.06 -1.73
C GLU A 81 -2.10 3.17 -0.87
N ALA A 82 -1.82 1.95 -1.33
CA ALA A 82 -0.91 1.03 -0.67
C ALA A 82 0.33 0.80 -1.51
N TYR A 83 1.49 0.79 -0.85
CA TYR A 83 2.79 0.70 -1.49
C TYR A 83 3.63 -0.38 -0.85
N ILE A 84 4.31 -1.18 -1.66
CA ILE A 84 5.51 -1.90 -1.22
C ILE A 84 6.62 -0.87 -1.13
N ASN A 85 7.28 -0.79 0.03
CA ASN A 85 8.38 0.14 0.26
C ASN A 85 9.66 -0.65 0.52
N ASP A 86 10.66 -0.45 -0.34
CA ASP A 86 11.97 -1.06 -0.18
C ASP A 86 13.10 -0.10 -0.53
N ASP A 87 14.03 0.08 0.41
CA ASP A 87 15.19 0.98 0.30
C ASP A 87 14.94 2.33 -0.39
N GLY A 88 13.85 3.00 -0.01
CA GLY A 88 13.49 4.33 -0.52
C GLY A 88 12.73 4.32 -1.85
N ARG A 89 12.58 3.15 -2.48
CA ARG A 89 11.69 2.94 -3.62
C ARG A 89 10.31 2.50 -3.14
N ARG A 90 9.29 2.98 -3.84
CA ARG A 90 7.89 2.68 -3.53
C ARG A 90 7.17 2.28 -4.80
N TRP A 91 6.48 1.14 -4.73
CA TRP A 91 5.65 0.67 -5.82
C TRP A 91 4.22 0.61 -5.35
N LEU A 92 3.35 1.37 -6.01
CA LEU A 92 1.91 1.33 -5.77
C LEU A 92 1.43 -0.07 -6.15
N VAL A 93 0.69 -0.70 -5.25
CA VAL A 93 0.12 -2.04 -5.46
C VAL A 93 -1.40 -2.02 -5.43
N HIS A 94 -2.00 -1.05 -4.75
CA HIS A 94 -3.44 -0.93 -4.64
C HIS A 94 -3.84 0.53 -4.49
N ARG A 95 -4.95 0.91 -5.12
CA ARG A 95 -5.59 2.21 -4.97
C ARG A 95 -7.10 2.04 -4.95
N ALA A 96 -7.75 2.58 -3.93
CA ALA A 96 -9.19 2.59 -3.82
C ALA A 96 -9.71 3.94 -3.32
N PRO A 97 -10.91 4.39 -3.74
CA PRO A 97 -11.56 5.52 -3.10
C PRO A 97 -11.87 5.20 -1.65
N VAL A 98 -11.73 6.20 -0.77
CA VAL A 98 -12.27 6.12 0.59
C VAL A 98 -13.78 6.18 0.48
N THR A 99 -14.43 5.03 0.37
CA THR A 99 -15.88 4.97 0.57
C THR A 99 -16.10 5.09 2.07
N SER A 100 -16.51 6.27 2.54
CA SER A 100 -17.06 6.42 3.87
C SER A 100 -18.27 5.49 3.98
N ARG A 101 -18.09 4.32 4.59
CA ARG A 101 -19.21 3.65 5.24
C ARG A 101 -19.46 4.41 6.55
N GLU A 102 -20.05 5.60 6.44
CA GLU A 102 -20.81 6.10 7.58
C GLU A 102 -21.96 5.12 7.79
N GLY A 103 -21.95 4.48 8.95
CA GLY A 103 -22.97 3.54 9.36
C GLY A 103 -24.34 4.20 9.28
N LYS A 104 -25.27 3.45 8.70
CA LYS A 104 -26.71 3.72 8.74
C LYS A 104 -27.26 3.38 10.11
#